data_AF-A0AAC9AN70-F1
#
_entry.id   AF-A0AAC9AN70-F1
#
_cell.length_a   1.000
_cell.length_b   1.000
_cell.length_c   1.000
_cell.angle_alpha   90.00
_cell.angle_beta   90.00
_cell.angle_gamma   90.00
#
_symmetry.space_group_name_H-M   'P 1'
#
loop_
_entity.id
_entity.type
_entity.pdbx_description
1 polymer ?
#
loop_
_entity_poly.entity_id
_entity_poly.type
_entity_poly.pdbx_seq_one_letter_code
_entity_poly.pdbx_strand_id
1 'polypeptide(L)'
;MGLFNRLRPDPDLGSLDTRSADRVRDLVRSSLDALGIEASVDGGHIDSSLGYLSLEPVARECADQDRGSWPVIVDEVVKRMVRSLVDGADQLSDATIGQHVVWRLLPDAERMGRSFRYVRPVQGADGAVPGVSVALAWDGEETLDVLNDAALSEVRDLDVAFRAGRENLVEDLAAAPVETTELAEGVVEISSPSWLTASWALLPEEVAARFLPGGAPVLLAAPDHRHLLVGPDTEAARTVLGQAAGETPVLPVVRRPSR
;
A
#
# COMPACT_ATOMS: atom_id res chain seq x y z
N MET A 1 44.31 -21.94 -12.61
CA MET A 1 43.12 -21.70 -13.47
C MET A 1 41.89 -21.80 -12.59
N GLY A 2 41.46 -20.68 -11.98
CA GLY A 2 40.36 -20.65 -11.01
C GLY A 2 39.00 -20.66 -11.71
N LEU A 3 38.12 -21.56 -11.26
CA LEU A 3 36.73 -21.66 -11.68
C LEU A 3 35.97 -20.41 -11.23
N PHE A 4 35.43 -19.66 -12.18
CA PHE A 4 34.50 -18.56 -11.92
C PHE A 4 33.21 -19.12 -11.32
N ASN A 5 33.07 -19.05 -10.00
CA ASN A 5 31.79 -19.23 -9.33
C ASN A 5 30.88 -18.07 -9.76
N ARG A 6 30.05 -18.29 -10.78
CA ARG A 6 28.96 -17.37 -11.09
C ARG A 6 28.02 -17.39 -9.89
N LEU A 7 28.11 -16.35 -9.07
CA LEU A 7 27.19 -16.11 -7.97
C LEU A 7 25.80 -16.01 -8.58
N ARG A 8 24.96 -17.02 -8.35
CA ARG A 8 23.56 -17.01 -8.79
C ARG A 8 22.84 -15.98 -7.92
N PRO A 9 22.07 -15.04 -8.53
CA PRO A 9 21.15 -14.21 -7.78
C PRO A 9 20.21 -15.10 -6.98
N ASP A 10 19.90 -14.68 -5.76
CA ASP A 10 18.85 -15.30 -4.97
C ASP A 10 17.48 -15.06 -5.67
N PRO A 11 16.61 -16.08 -5.72
CA PRO A 11 15.31 -15.95 -6.40
C PRO A 11 14.36 -14.97 -5.70
N ASP A 12 14.53 -14.74 -4.41
CA ASP A 12 13.64 -13.90 -3.61
C ASP A 12 14.28 -12.56 -3.21
N LEU A 13 15.61 -12.51 -3.13
CA LEU A 13 16.41 -11.32 -2.82
C LEU A 13 17.36 -10.99 -3.98
N GLY A 14 16.80 -10.50 -5.09
CA GLY A 14 17.52 -10.31 -6.36
C GLY A 14 18.72 -9.36 -6.30
N SER A 15 18.82 -8.53 -5.25
CA SER A 15 19.97 -7.67 -4.96
C SER A 15 21.19 -8.43 -4.41
N LEU A 16 21.02 -9.70 -4.01
CA LEU A 16 22.05 -10.53 -3.39
C LEU A 16 22.26 -11.84 -4.16
N ASP A 17 23.46 -12.41 -4.01
CA ASP A 17 23.68 -13.81 -4.37
C ASP A 17 23.10 -14.76 -3.32
N THR A 18 22.83 -16.02 -3.69
CA THR A 18 22.21 -17.01 -2.78
C THR A 18 22.93 -17.12 -1.42
N ARG A 19 24.27 -17.10 -1.38
CA ARG A 19 25.02 -17.22 -0.11
C ARG A 19 24.92 -15.95 0.72
N SER A 20 24.89 -14.80 0.06
CA SER A 20 24.67 -13.51 0.69
C SER A 20 23.25 -13.40 1.26
N ALA A 21 22.24 -13.85 0.52
CA ALA A 21 20.86 -13.91 0.98
C ALA A 21 20.70 -14.85 2.18
N ASP A 22 21.29 -16.05 2.15
CA ASP A 22 21.27 -16.99 3.28
C ASP A 22 21.89 -16.39 4.54
N ARG A 23 23.01 -15.68 4.39
CA ARG A 23 23.63 -14.96 5.51
C ARG A 23 22.75 -13.85 6.06
N VAL A 24 22.05 -13.10 5.21
CA VAL A 24 21.09 -12.08 5.66
C VAL A 24 19.96 -12.75 6.44
N ARG A 25 19.40 -13.85 5.94
CA ARG A 25 18.37 -14.62 6.66
C ARG A 25 18.84 -15.06 8.05
N ASP A 26 20.06 -15.58 8.17
CA ASP A 26 20.64 -16.00 9.45
C ASP A 26 20.85 -14.83 10.43
N LEU A 27 21.33 -13.68 9.94
CA LEU A 27 21.51 -12.49 10.75
C LEU A 27 20.17 -11.93 11.24
N VAL A 28 19.15 -11.93 10.38
CA VAL A 28 17.80 -11.50 10.73
C VAL A 28 17.19 -12.43 11.79
N ARG A 29 17.29 -13.76 11.63
CA ARG A 29 16.86 -14.73 12.65
C ARG A 29 17.53 -14.43 14.00
N SER A 30 18.84 -14.24 14.00
CA SER A 30 19.61 -13.94 15.21
C SER A 30 19.18 -12.63 15.88
N SER A 31 18.85 -11.59 15.10
CA SER A 31 18.37 -10.31 15.63
C SER A 31 16.95 -10.42 16.21
N LEU A 32 16.04 -11.14 15.54
CA LEU A 32 14.68 -11.41 16.03
C LEU A 32 14.68 -12.24 17.31
N ASP A 33 15.51 -13.29 17.37
CA ASP A 33 15.71 -14.11 18.57
C ASP A 33 16.23 -13.25 19.74
N ALA A 34 17.17 -12.33 19.47
CA ALA A 34 17.69 -11.42 20.49
C ALA A 34 16.64 -10.42 21.00
N LEU A 35 15.63 -10.09 20.18
CA LEU A 35 14.47 -9.29 20.56
C LEU A 35 13.37 -10.12 21.24
N GLY A 36 13.52 -11.45 21.33
CA GLY A 36 12.52 -12.35 21.89
C GLY A 36 11.28 -12.52 21.01
N ILE A 37 11.41 -12.27 19.70
CA ILE A 37 10.31 -12.35 18.73
C ILE A 37 10.35 -13.71 18.06
N GLU A 38 9.33 -14.53 18.29
CA GLU A 38 9.16 -15.80 17.59
C GLU A 38 8.76 -15.54 16.14
N ALA A 39 9.65 -15.88 15.21
CA ALA A 39 9.49 -15.63 13.78
C ALA A 39 10.11 -16.72 12.92
N SER A 40 9.48 -17.01 11.78
CA SER A 40 10.07 -17.78 10.70
C SER A 40 10.66 -16.84 9.66
N VAL A 41 11.85 -17.14 9.15
CA VAL A 41 12.51 -16.35 8.11
C VAL A 41 12.78 -17.30 6.95
N ASP A 42 12.11 -17.11 5.83
CA ASP A 42 12.25 -17.94 4.64
C ASP A 42 12.09 -17.10 3.36
N GLY A 43 12.72 -17.52 2.27
CA GLY A 43 12.74 -16.77 1.02
C GLY A 43 13.08 -15.28 1.22
N GLY A 44 12.23 -14.38 0.72
CA GLY A 44 12.40 -12.92 0.85
C GLY A 44 11.70 -12.30 2.05
N HIS A 45 11.41 -13.05 3.12
CA HIS A 45 10.53 -12.57 4.18
C HIS A 45 10.73 -13.11 5.60
N ILE A 46 10.11 -12.41 6.54
CA ILE A 46 9.93 -12.75 7.95
C ILE A 46 8.43 -12.91 8.20
N ASP A 47 8.00 -14.01 8.79
CA ASP A 47 6.64 -14.20 9.31
C ASP A 47 6.70 -14.36 10.83
N SER A 48 6.07 -13.45 11.57
CA SER A 48 6.14 -13.36 13.03
C SER A 48 4.76 -13.10 13.63
N SER A 49 4.66 -13.22 14.96
CA SER A 49 3.46 -12.81 15.69
C SER A 49 3.13 -11.32 15.55
N LEU A 50 4.12 -10.47 15.24
CA LEU A 50 3.94 -9.03 14.98
C LEU A 50 3.52 -8.74 13.53
N GLY A 51 3.41 -9.77 12.69
CA GLY A 51 3.10 -9.69 11.29
C GLY A 51 4.25 -10.13 10.39
N TYR A 52 3.99 -10.05 9.10
CA TYR A 52 4.94 -10.40 8.06
C TYR A 52 5.72 -9.15 7.61
N LEU A 53 7.03 -9.29 7.47
CA LEU A 53 7.93 -8.27 6.94
C LEU A 53 8.71 -8.75 5.71
N SER A 54 8.90 -7.88 4.71
CA SER A 54 9.80 -8.13 3.58
C SER A 54 11.27 -7.96 4.00
N LEU A 55 12.15 -8.87 3.57
CA LEU A 55 13.61 -8.79 3.74
C LEU A 55 14.28 -7.86 2.73
N GLU A 56 13.56 -7.37 1.71
CA GLU A 56 14.12 -6.58 0.63
C GLU A 56 14.82 -5.27 1.11
N PRO A 57 14.30 -4.52 2.11
CA PRO A 57 15.02 -3.37 2.67
C PRO A 57 16.35 -3.76 3.31
N VAL A 58 16.40 -4.88 4.03
CA VAL A 58 17.62 -5.42 4.65
C VAL A 58 18.62 -5.82 3.56
N ALA A 59 18.14 -6.51 2.51
CA ALA A 59 18.96 -6.96 1.40
C ALA A 59 19.57 -5.79 0.62
N ARG A 60 18.77 -4.75 0.34
CA ARG A 60 19.22 -3.53 -0.33
C ARG A 60 20.30 -2.80 0.48
N GLU A 61 20.10 -2.62 1.79
CA GLU A 61 21.11 -1.96 2.63
C GLU A 61 22.39 -2.80 2.77
N CYS A 62 22.30 -4.13 2.74
CA CYS A 62 23.48 -4.99 2.76
C CYS A 62 24.22 -5.02 1.41
N ALA A 63 23.51 -4.93 0.28
CA ALA A 63 24.08 -5.06 -1.06
C ALA A 63 25.14 -3.99 -1.36
N ASP A 64 24.98 -2.79 -0.80
CA ASP A 64 25.87 -1.64 -1.03
C ASP A 64 27.02 -1.54 -0.01
N GLN A 65 27.12 -2.49 0.93
CA GLN A 65 27.98 -2.37 2.12
C GLN A 65 28.93 -3.56 2.28
N ASP A 66 30.03 -3.35 3.03
CA ASP A 66 30.97 -4.42 3.34
C ASP A 66 30.32 -5.52 4.19
N ARG A 67 30.61 -6.79 3.88
CA ARG A 67 30.09 -7.96 4.61
C ARG A 67 30.44 -7.94 6.10
N GLY A 68 31.50 -7.22 6.49
CA GLY A 68 31.86 -7.00 7.88
C GLY A 68 30.86 -6.16 8.67
N SER A 69 30.17 -5.20 8.03
CA SER A 69 29.20 -4.31 8.69
C SER A 69 27.77 -4.89 8.73
N TRP A 70 27.50 -5.94 7.96
CA TRP A 70 26.16 -6.54 7.85
C TRP A 70 25.49 -6.88 9.19
N PRO A 71 26.18 -7.43 10.22
CA PRO A 71 25.52 -7.73 11.49
C PRO A 71 24.92 -6.49 12.15
N VAL A 72 25.58 -5.33 12.05
CA VAL A 72 25.08 -4.06 12.63
C VAL A 72 23.94 -3.51 11.79
N ILE A 73 24.10 -3.48 10.46
CA ILE A 73 23.06 -3.00 9.54
C ILE A 73 21.78 -3.81 9.69
N VAL A 74 21.89 -5.13 9.65
CA VAL A 74 20.73 -6.02 9.78
C VAL A 74 20.01 -5.77 11.12
N ASP A 75 20.75 -5.68 12.22
CA ASP A 75 20.17 -5.44 13.55
C ASP A 75 19.45 -4.08 13.64
N GLU A 76 20.03 -3.01 13.09
CA GLU A 76 19.41 -1.68 13.05
C GLU A 76 18.14 -1.69 12.19
N VAL A 77 18.18 -2.28 11.00
CA VAL A 77 17.04 -2.35 10.08
C VAL A 77 15.92 -3.20 10.68
N VAL A 78 16.25 -4.37 11.24
CA VAL A 78 15.26 -5.24 11.91
C VAL A 78 14.62 -4.53 13.08
N LYS A 79 15.39 -3.86 13.94
CA LYS A 79 14.84 -3.06 15.06
C LYS A 79 13.92 -1.94 14.57
N ARG A 80 14.27 -1.25 13.49
CA ARG A 80 13.42 -0.21 12.90
C ARG A 80 12.11 -0.80 12.35
N MET A 81 12.19 -1.96 11.69
CA MET A 81 11.01 -2.65 11.17
C MET A 81 10.10 -3.12 12.30
N VAL A 82 10.65 -3.76 13.34
CA VAL A 82 9.91 -4.18 14.54
C VAL A 82 9.28 -2.97 15.24
N ARG A 83 10.04 -1.88 15.43
CA ARG A 83 9.51 -0.65 16.03
C ARG A 83 8.35 -0.08 15.22
N SER A 84 8.46 -0.04 13.89
CA SER A 84 7.35 0.41 13.03
C SER A 84 6.09 -0.45 13.19
N LEU A 85 6.23 -1.76 13.40
CA LEU A 85 5.10 -2.65 13.68
C LEU A 85 4.47 -2.37 15.06
N VAL A 86 5.31 -2.15 16.07
CA VAL A 86 4.87 -1.90 17.45
C VAL A 86 4.25 -0.50 17.59
N ASP A 87 4.91 0.53 17.06
CA ASP A 87 4.42 1.90 17.10
C ASP A 87 3.10 2.04 16.33
N GLY A 88 2.91 1.30 15.23
CA GLY A 88 1.63 1.24 14.52
C GLY A 88 0.49 0.61 15.34
N ALA A 89 0.80 -0.28 16.28
CA ALA A 89 -0.17 -0.82 17.23
C ALA A 89 -0.49 0.17 18.36
N ASP A 90 0.50 0.94 18.82
CA ASP A 90 0.31 1.97 19.86
C ASP A 90 -0.46 3.22 19.37
N GLN A 91 -0.49 3.47 18.05
CA GLN A 91 -1.25 4.57 17.44
C GLN A 91 -2.79 4.41 17.55
N LEU A 92 -3.29 3.16 17.67
CA LEU A 92 -4.70 2.85 17.60
C LEU A 92 -5.34 2.74 18.99
N SER A 93 -6.16 3.74 19.33
CA SER A 93 -7.12 3.68 20.42
C SER A 93 -8.52 4.01 19.91
N ASP A 94 -9.58 3.56 20.59
CA ASP A 94 -10.97 3.92 20.25
C ASP A 94 -11.16 5.45 20.09
N ALA A 95 -10.35 6.25 20.80
CA ALA A 95 -10.39 7.71 20.74
C ALA A 95 -9.68 8.31 19.52
N THR A 96 -8.66 7.63 18.97
CA THR A 96 -7.85 8.13 17.87
C THR A 96 -8.23 7.56 16.51
N ILE A 97 -8.86 6.38 16.49
CA ILE A 97 -9.35 5.72 15.27
C ILE A 97 -10.24 6.65 14.45
N GLY A 98 -11.14 7.38 15.10
CA GLY A 98 -12.09 8.25 14.39
C GLY A 98 -11.44 9.38 13.61
N GLN A 99 -10.29 9.89 14.05
CA GLN A 99 -9.70 11.13 13.51
C GLN A 99 -8.57 10.89 12.53
N HIS A 100 -7.85 9.77 12.66
CA HIS A 100 -6.61 9.55 11.91
C HIS A 100 -6.66 8.34 10.99
N VAL A 101 -7.65 7.46 11.14
CA VAL A 101 -7.78 6.33 10.23
C VAL A 101 -8.37 6.83 8.91
N VAL A 102 -7.80 6.37 7.80
CA VAL A 102 -8.26 6.70 6.44
C VAL A 102 -8.25 5.46 5.56
N TRP A 103 -9.12 5.43 4.55
CA TRP A 103 -9.05 4.43 3.49
C TRP A 103 -7.84 4.65 2.62
N ARG A 104 -7.06 3.59 2.41
CA ARG A 104 -5.96 3.54 1.46
C ARG A 104 -6.23 2.52 0.37
N LEU A 105 -6.06 2.95 -0.88
CA LEU A 105 -5.97 2.01 -2.00
C LEU A 105 -4.65 1.26 -1.90
N LEU A 106 -4.72 -0.07 -1.75
CA LEU A 106 -3.56 -0.93 -1.56
C LEU A 106 -3.44 -1.92 -2.74
N PRO A 107 -2.49 -1.71 -3.66
CA PRO A 107 -2.17 -2.67 -4.71
C PRO A 107 -1.63 -4.00 -4.16
N ASP A 108 -1.94 -5.11 -4.82
CA ASP A 108 -1.45 -6.44 -4.43
C ASP A 108 0.09 -6.53 -4.42
N ALA A 109 0.76 -5.74 -5.28
CA ALA A 109 2.22 -5.61 -5.27
C ALA A 109 2.75 -5.03 -3.94
N GLU A 110 2.03 -4.09 -3.32
CA GLU A 110 2.36 -3.54 -1.99
C GLU A 110 1.97 -4.49 -0.85
N ARG A 111 1.08 -5.44 -1.12
CA ARG A 111 0.73 -6.52 -0.18
C ARG A 111 1.77 -7.62 -0.12
N MET A 112 2.69 -7.68 -1.10
CA MET A 112 3.70 -8.72 -1.17
C MET A 112 4.58 -8.67 0.07
N GLY A 113 4.28 -9.60 0.95
CA GLY A 113 4.99 -9.78 2.18
C GLY A 113 4.60 -8.88 3.33
N ARG A 114 3.30 -8.77 3.61
CA ARG A 114 2.72 -8.29 4.86
C ARG A 114 1.42 -9.05 5.13
N SER A 115 1.06 -9.29 6.39
CA SER A 115 -0.24 -9.89 6.73
C SER A 115 -1.31 -8.80 6.70
N PHE A 116 -2.24 -8.94 5.78
CA PHE A 116 -3.34 -8.03 5.49
C PHE A 116 -4.64 -8.83 5.44
N ARG A 117 -5.00 -9.50 6.53
CA ARG A 117 -6.25 -10.27 6.67
C ARG A 117 -7.47 -9.36 6.79
N TYR A 118 -7.31 -8.15 7.33
CA TYR A 118 -8.42 -7.22 7.56
C TYR A 118 -8.71 -6.27 6.39
N VAL A 119 -7.94 -6.32 5.30
CA VAL A 119 -8.24 -5.51 4.10
C VAL A 119 -9.52 -6.00 3.43
N ARG A 120 -10.23 -5.08 2.78
CA ARG A 120 -11.49 -5.37 2.09
C ARG A 120 -11.28 -5.38 0.58
N PRO A 121 -11.92 -6.27 -0.17
CA PRO A 121 -11.88 -6.21 -1.63
C PRO A 121 -12.52 -4.92 -2.13
N VAL A 122 -11.86 -4.24 -3.07
CA VAL A 122 -12.49 -3.13 -3.80
C VAL A 122 -13.63 -3.71 -4.63
N GLN A 123 -14.84 -3.17 -4.47
CA GLN A 123 -16.00 -3.61 -5.24
C GLN A 123 -16.15 -2.73 -6.48
N GLY A 124 -16.31 -3.37 -7.64
CA GLY A 124 -16.71 -2.72 -8.88
C GLY A 124 -18.04 -3.23 -9.41
N ALA A 125 -18.43 -2.82 -10.62
CA ALA A 125 -19.69 -3.21 -11.26
C ALA A 125 -19.90 -4.73 -11.36
N ASP A 126 -18.83 -5.45 -11.69
CA ASP A 126 -18.85 -6.89 -11.99
C ASP A 126 -18.34 -7.75 -10.82
N GLY A 127 -18.21 -7.15 -9.62
CA GLY A 127 -17.71 -7.81 -8.41
C GLY A 127 -16.35 -7.25 -7.96
N ALA A 128 -15.60 -8.06 -7.21
CA ALA A 128 -14.31 -7.63 -6.66
C ALA A 128 -13.29 -7.31 -7.77
N VAL A 129 -12.64 -6.15 -7.66
CA VAL A 129 -11.59 -5.72 -8.58
C VAL A 129 -10.28 -6.43 -8.22
N PRO A 130 -9.68 -7.21 -9.12
CA PRO A 130 -8.44 -7.91 -8.84
C PRO A 130 -7.25 -6.94 -8.77
N GLY A 131 -6.20 -7.31 -8.03
CA GLY A 131 -4.96 -6.53 -7.97
C GLY A 131 -4.96 -5.37 -6.96
N VAL A 132 -6.10 -5.10 -6.31
CA VAL A 132 -6.25 -3.99 -5.36
C VAL A 132 -7.15 -4.35 -4.18
N SER A 133 -6.95 -3.67 -3.06
CA SER A 133 -7.79 -3.79 -1.86
C SER A 133 -7.90 -2.44 -1.14
N VAL A 134 -8.90 -2.33 -0.27
CA VAL A 134 -9.05 -1.23 0.68
C VAL A 134 -8.38 -1.64 1.98
N ALA A 135 -7.34 -0.90 2.36
CA ALA A 135 -6.70 -1.01 3.67
C ALA A 135 -7.07 0.20 4.53
N LEU A 136 -6.89 0.05 5.84
CA LEU A 136 -6.84 1.19 6.74
C LEU A 136 -5.40 1.69 6.80
N ALA A 137 -5.23 3.00 6.79
CA ALA A 137 -3.97 3.66 7.05
C ALA A 137 -4.17 4.67 8.18
N TRP A 138 -3.09 4.96 8.88
CA TRP A 138 -2.99 6.06 9.82
C TRP A 138 -2.44 7.29 9.10
N ASP A 139 -3.25 8.35 9.06
CA ASP A 139 -2.89 9.67 8.57
C ASP A 139 -2.29 10.49 9.73
N GLY A 140 -0.97 10.44 9.84
CA GLY A 140 -0.20 11.20 10.81
C GLY A 140 0.28 12.54 10.25
N GLU A 141 0.85 13.39 11.10
CA GLU A 141 1.31 14.73 10.69
C GLU A 141 2.37 14.71 9.57
N GLU A 142 3.22 13.67 9.53
CA GLU A 142 4.33 13.57 8.58
C GLU A 142 4.29 12.34 7.67
N THR A 143 3.43 11.36 7.96
CA THR A 143 3.46 10.04 7.30
C THR A 143 2.06 9.43 7.17
N LEU A 144 1.88 8.64 6.10
CA LEU A 144 0.70 7.81 5.87
C LEU A 144 1.08 6.34 5.99
N ASP A 145 0.80 5.74 7.14
CA ASP A 145 1.24 4.39 7.49
C ASP A 145 0.12 3.37 7.32
N VAL A 146 0.35 2.32 6.52
CA VAL A 146 -0.66 1.27 6.33
C VAL A 146 -0.76 0.41 7.59
N LEU A 147 -1.97 0.33 8.14
CA LEU A 147 -2.25 -0.47 9.32
C LEU A 147 -2.33 -1.95 8.94
N ASN A 148 -1.45 -2.74 9.53
CA ASN A 148 -1.37 -4.18 9.32
C ASN A 148 -2.24 -4.94 10.32
N ASP A 149 -2.22 -6.27 10.25
CA ASP A 149 -3.03 -7.10 11.14
C ASP A 149 -2.69 -6.97 12.63
N ALA A 150 -1.43 -6.67 12.98
CA ALA A 150 -1.02 -6.48 14.37
C ALA A 150 -1.56 -5.15 14.93
N ALA A 151 -1.53 -4.08 14.13
CA ALA A 151 -2.12 -2.81 14.49
C ALA A 151 -3.65 -2.94 14.67
N LEU A 152 -4.29 -3.71 13.80
CA LEU A 152 -5.74 -3.88 13.79
C LEU A 152 -6.26 -4.96 14.76
N SER A 153 -5.40 -5.79 15.37
CA SER A 153 -5.85 -6.92 16.20
C SER A 153 -6.58 -6.48 17.48
N GLU A 154 -6.24 -5.31 17.99
CA GLU A 154 -6.85 -4.74 19.21
C GLU A 154 -8.06 -3.84 18.90
N VAL A 155 -8.37 -3.60 17.63
CA VAL A 155 -9.53 -2.79 17.22
C VAL A 155 -10.81 -3.58 17.46
N ARG A 156 -11.62 -3.12 18.43
CA ARG A 156 -12.85 -3.80 18.85
C ARG A 156 -13.90 -3.91 17.75
N ASP A 157 -14.04 -2.86 16.94
CA ASP A 157 -15.01 -2.79 15.85
C ASP A 157 -14.35 -2.25 14.58
N LEU A 158 -13.92 -3.18 13.74
CA LEU A 158 -13.32 -2.85 12.44
C LEU A 158 -14.32 -2.17 11.50
N ASP A 159 -15.62 -2.45 11.58
CA ASP A 159 -16.60 -1.78 10.72
C ASP A 159 -16.72 -0.30 11.06
N VAL A 160 -16.62 0.07 12.33
CA VAL A 160 -16.53 1.47 12.76
C VAL A 160 -15.26 2.12 12.23
N ALA A 161 -14.10 1.47 12.35
CA ALA A 161 -12.84 1.99 11.85
C ALA A 161 -12.85 2.19 10.32
N PHE A 162 -13.41 1.24 9.56
CA PHE A 162 -13.59 1.39 8.12
C PHE A 162 -14.60 2.49 7.77
N ARG A 163 -15.63 2.72 8.57
CA ARG A 163 -16.55 3.85 8.33
C ARG A 163 -15.85 5.19 8.53
N ALA A 164 -15.14 5.36 9.65
CA ALA A 164 -14.34 6.55 9.92
C ALA A 164 -13.28 6.78 8.83
N GLY A 165 -12.62 5.70 8.40
CA GLY A 165 -11.63 5.76 7.32
C GLY A 165 -12.19 6.28 6.00
N ARG A 166 -13.44 5.95 5.67
CA ARG A 166 -14.13 6.49 4.51
C ARG A 166 -14.49 7.96 4.71
N GLU A 167 -15.02 8.32 5.88
CA GLU A 167 -15.43 9.69 6.21
C GLU A 167 -14.24 10.64 6.11
N ASN A 168 -13.09 10.29 6.69
CA ASN A 168 -11.87 11.08 6.62
C ASN A 168 -11.33 11.21 5.18
N LEU A 169 -11.43 10.15 4.37
CA LEU A 169 -11.03 10.23 2.96
C LEU A 169 -11.94 11.18 2.15
N VAL A 170 -13.24 11.23 2.47
CA VAL A 170 -14.18 12.18 1.85
C VAL A 170 -13.83 13.61 2.26
N GLU A 171 -13.48 13.83 3.52
CA GLU A 171 -13.04 15.14 4.01
C GLU A 171 -11.74 15.60 3.34
N ASP A 172 -10.74 14.72 3.21
CA ASP A 172 -9.50 15.01 2.47
C ASP A 172 -9.79 15.34 1.00
N LEU A 173 -10.59 14.51 0.31
CA LEU A 173 -11.02 14.80 -1.07
C LEU A 173 -11.69 16.15 -1.18
N ALA A 174 -12.47 16.59 -0.17
CA ALA A 174 -13.14 17.89 -0.16
C ALA A 174 -12.16 19.06 0.08
N ALA A 175 -11.21 18.89 1.00
CA ALA A 175 -10.31 19.95 1.46
C ALA A 175 -9.06 20.13 0.59
N ALA A 176 -8.57 19.05 -0.04
CA ALA A 176 -7.29 19.06 -0.73
C ALA A 176 -7.27 20.04 -1.91
N PRO A 177 -6.18 20.82 -2.08
CA PRO A 177 -5.95 21.58 -3.29
C PRO A 177 -5.68 20.61 -4.45
N VAL A 178 -6.28 20.89 -5.60
CA VAL A 178 -6.19 20.05 -6.79
C VAL A 178 -5.92 20.89 -8.02
N GLU A 179 -5.13 20.35 -8.94
CA GLU A 179 -5.00 20.85 -10.30
C GLU A 179 -5.68 19.84 -11.23
N THR A 180 -6.37 20.33 -12.26
CA THR A 180 -7.09 19.48 -13.21
C THR A 180 -6.64 19.77 -14.64
N THR A 181 -6.35 18.70 -15.38
CA THR A 181 -5.95 18.76 -16.80
C THR A 181 -6.89 17.88 -17.63
N GLU A 182 -7.52 18.43 -18.66
CA GLU A 182 -8.34 17.63 -19.59
C GLU A 182 -7.41 16.91 -20.58
N LEU A 183 -7.44 15.57 -20.56
CA LEU A 183 -6.64 14.72 -21.44
C LEU A 183 -7.36 14.43 -22.77
N ALA A 184 -8.68 14.32 -22.69
CA ALA A 184 -9.59 14.11 -23.82
C ALA A 184 -11.00 14.53 -23.39
N GLU A 185 -11.96 14.53 -24.31
CA GLU A 185 -13.35 14.91 -24.03
C GLU A 185 -13.90 14.12 -22.83
N GLY A 186 -14.11 14.82 -21.71
CA GLY A 186 -14.62 14.27 -20.47
C GLY A 186 -13.64 13.41 -19.67
N VAL A 187 -12.38 13.25 -20.10
CA VAL A 187 -11.32 12.57 -19.34
C VAL A 187 -10.41 13.61 -18.71
N VAL A 188 -10.37 13.61 -17.38
CA VAL A 188 -9.65 14.59 -16.57
C VAL A 188 -8.59 13.88 -15.73
N GLU A 189 -7.38 14.41 -15.77
CA GLU A 189 -6.33 14.11 -14.80
C GLU A 189 -6.42 15.11 -13.65
N ILE A 190 -6.37 14.59 -12.43
CA ILE A 190 -6.38 15.33 -11.17
C ILE A 190 -5.03 15.12 -10.53
N SER A 191 -4.31 16.20 -10.23
CA SER A 191 -3.08 16.17 -9.44
C SER A 191 -3.30 16.82 -8.08
N SER A 192 -2.69 16.26 -7.03
CA SER A 192 -2.73 16.86 -5.69
C SER A 192 -1.46 16.52 -4.89
N PRO A 193 -1.02 17.40 -3.98
CA PRO A 193 0.05 17.08 -3.04
C PRO A 193 -0.38 16.10 -1.93
N SER A 194 -1.68 15.77 -1.81
CA SER A 194 -2.17 14.83 -0.81
C SER A 194 -1.59 13.43 -1.07
N TRP A 195 -1.14 12.76 0.00
CA TRP A 195 -0.73 11.34 -0.04
C TRP A 195 -1.91 10.40 -0.33
N LEU A 196 -3.14 10.91 -0.25
CA LEU A 196 -4.39 10.18 -0.43
C LEU A 196 -4.98 10.31 -1.84
N THR A 197 -4.33 11.05 -2.74
CA THR A 197 -4.85 11.31 -4.10
C THR A 197 -5.22 10.02 -4.84
N ALA A 198 -4.36 9.01 -4.79
CA ALA A 198 -4.64 7.69 -5.38
C ALA A 198 -5.84 7.00 -4.70
N SER A 199 -5.98 7.17 -3.39
CA SER A 199 -7.03 6.55 -2.58
C SER A 199 -8.41 7.14 -2.87
N TRP A 200 -8.51 8.36 -3.42
CA TRP A 200 -9.79 8.91 -3.90
C TRP A 200 -10.45 8.06 -4.99
N ALA A 201 -9.71 7.18 -5.67
CA ALA A 201 -10.28 6.20 -6.57
C ALA A 201 -11.28 5.24 -5.88
N LEU A 202 -11.23 5.14 -4.54
CA LEU A 202 -12.18 4.40 -3.70
C LEU A 202 -13.49 5.16 -3.43
N LEU A 203 -13.60 6.42 -3.87
CA LEU A 203 -14.75 7.31 -3.70
C LEU A 203 -15.36 7.73 -5.05
N PRO A 204 -15.85 6.78 -5.86
CA PRO A 204 -16.27 7.09 -7.22
C PRO A 204 -17.43 8.09 -7.30
N GLU A 205 -18.34 8.08 -6.34
CA GLU A 205 -19.48 9.00 -6.33
C GLU A 205 -19.05 10.42 -6.00
N GLU A 206 -18.19 10.59 -4.99
CA GLU A 206 -17.69 11.89 -4.57
C GLU A 206 -16.75 12.50 -5.61
N VAL A 207 -15.88 11.70 -6.24
CA VAL A 207 -15.01 12.15 -7.35
C VAL A 207 -15.86 12.54 -8.56
N ALA A 208 -16.85 11.73 -8.95
CA ALA A 208 -17.76 12.08 -10.05
C ALA A 208 -18.52 13.38 -9.76
N ALA A 209 -19.05 13.55 -8.55
CA ALA A 209 -19.77 14.76 -8.15
C ALA A 209 -18.88 16.01 -8.19
N ARG A 210 -17.59 15.88 -7.82
CA ARG A 210 -16.64 16.99 -7.79
C ARG A 210 -16.08 17.36 -9.17
N PHE A 211 -15.79 16.37 -10.02
CA PHE A 211 -15.00 16.60 -11.24
C PHE A 211 -15.71 16.27 -12.55
N LEU A 212 -16.76 15.45 -12.54
CA LEU A 212 -17.53 15.07 -13.74
C LEU A 212 -19.04 15.28 -13.52
N PRO A 213 -19.51 16.53 -13.40
CA PRO A 213 -20.92 16.82 -13.18
C PRO A 213 -21.75 16.39 -14.39
N GLY A 214 -22.54 15.32 -14.23
CA GLY A 214 -23.35 14.75 -15.32
C GLY A 214 -24.08 13.45 -14.95
N GLY A 215 -23.71 12.81 -13.84
CA GLY A 215 -24.40 11.61 -13.32
C GLY A 215 -24.18 10.35 -14.15
N ALA A 216 -23.28 10.39 -15.14
CA ALA A 216 -22.84 9.22 -15.87
C ALA A 216 -21.96 8.34 -14.96
N PRO A 217 -21.95 7.01 -15.16
CA PRO A 217 -20.96 6.14 -14.53
C PRO A 217 -19.54 6.64 -14.89
N VAL A 218 -18.62 6.57 -13.92
CA VAL A 218 -17.25 7.01 -14.11
C VAL A 218 -16.27 5.83 -14.02
N LEU A 219 -15.13 6.02 -14.66
CA LEU A 219 -13.95 5.17 -14.60
C LEU A 219 -12.85 5.94 -13.87
N LEU A 220 -12.11 5.22 -13.03
CA LEU A 220 -11.04 5.80 -12.23
C LEU A 220 -9.76 5.02 -12.43
N ALA A 221 -8.63 5.70 -12.46
CA ALA A 221 -7.32 5.06 -12.38
C ALA A 221 -6.38 5.95 -11.59
N ALA A 222 -5.54 5.35 -10.75
CA ALA A 222 -4.56 6.06 -9.94
C ALA A 222 -3.15 5.64 -10.37
N PRO A 223 -2.60 6.20 -11.46
CA PRO A 223 -1.32 5.75 -12.03
C PRO A 223 -0.15 5.88 -11.05
N ASP A 224 -0.22 6.85 -10.13
CA ASP A 224 0.69 6.96 -9.00
C ASP A 224 0.00 7.64 -7.80
N HIS A 225 0.76 7.84 -6.72
CA HIS A 225 0.26 8.42 -5.47
C HIS A 225 -0.24 9.87 -5.55
N ARG A 226 0.07 10.62 -6.62
CA ARG A 226 -0.28 12.05 -6.81
C ARG A 226 -1.29 12.31 -7.90
N HIS A 227 -1.59 11.32 -8.72
CA HIS A 227 -2.44 11.48 -9.89
C HIS A 227 -3.65 10.55 -9.82
N LEU A 228 -4.82 11.12 -10.13
CA LEU A 228 -6.06 10.40 -10.32
C LEU A 228 -6.64 10.76 -11.68
N LEU A 229 -6.92 9.76 -12.48
CA LEU A 229 -7.61 9.92 -13.75
C LEU A 229 -9.09 9.58 -13.56
N VAL A 230 -9.96 10.44 -14.08
CA VAL A 230 -11.41 10.26 -14.06
C VAL A 230 -11.97 10.46 -15.46
N GLY A 231 -12.87 9.59 -15.90
CA GLY A 231 -13.58 9.76 -17.17
C GLY A 231 -14.96 9.11 -17.16
N PRO A 232 -15.87 9.44 -18.09
CA PRO A 232 -17.14 8.75 -18.21
C PRO A 232 -16.91 7.30 -18.65
N ASP A 233 -17.81 6.39 -18.27
CA ASP A 233 -17.76 5.00 -18.72
C ASP A 233 -18.18 4.86 -20.20
N THR A 234 -17.25 5.19 -21.09
CA THR A 234 -17.37 5.09 -22.54
C THR A 234 -16.17 4.39 -23.13
N GLU A 235 -16.31 3.78 -24.30
CA GLU A 235 -15.20 3.09 -24.99
C GLU A 235 -14.02 4.03 -25.29
N ALA A 236 -14.31 5.28 -25.68
CA ALA A 236 -13.30 6.31 -25.92
C ALA A 236 -12.53 6.65 -24.64
N ALA A 237 -13.22 6.91 -23.54
CA ALA A 237 -12.60 7.21 -22.26
C ALA A 237 -11.81 6.01 -21.71
N ARG A 238 -12.32 4.78 -21.82
CA ARG A 238 -11.58 3.54 -21.46
C ARG A 238 -10.25 3.45 -22.19
N THR A 239 -10.23 3.79 -23.47
CA THR A 239 -9.01 3.77 -24.29
C THR A 239 -7.99 4.78 -23.79
N VAL A 240 -8.42 6.03 -23.56
CA VAL A 240 -7.54 7.10 -23.07
C VAL A 240 -7.03 6.79 -21.65
N LEU A 241 -7.93 6.38 -20.75
CA LEU A 241 -7.59 5.98 -19.38
C LEU A 241 -6.62 4.80 -19.36
N GLY A 242 -6.84 3.77 -20.17
CA GLY A 242 -5.93 2.62 -20.25
C GLY A 242 -4.54 3.00 -20.76
N GLN A 243 -4.44 3.93 -21.71
CA GLN A 243 -3.16 4.44 -22.19
C GLN A 243 -2.43 5.27 -21.13
N ALA A 244 -3.15 6.13 -20.41
CA ALA A 244 -2.59 7.01 -19.40
C ALA A 244 -2.27 6.28 -18.07
N ALA A 245 -3.04 5.25 -17.72
CA ALA A 245 -2.85 4.46 -16.49
C ALA A 245 -1.68 3.45 -16.58
N GLY A 246 -1.28 3.06 -17.79
CA GLY A 246 -0.24 2.06 -18.01
C GLY A 246 -0.66 0.68 -17.51
N GLU A 247 0.14 0.08 -16.62
CA GLU A 247 -0.14 -1.23 -15.99
C GLU A 247 -1.08 -1.14 -14.78
N THR A 248 -1.43 0.08 -14.36
CA THR A 248 -2.28 0.31 -13.19
C THR A 248 -3.70 -0.15 -13.47
N PRO A 249 -4.33 -0.92 -12.55
CA PRO A 249 -5.71 -1.32 -12.71
C PRO A 249 -6.63 -0.11 -12.77
N VAL A 250 -7.40 -0.01 -13.85
CA VAL A 250 -8.51 0.93 -13.98
C VAL A 250 -9.64 0.38 -13.10
N LEU A 251 -9.97 1.09 -12.02
CA LEU A 251 -11.02 0.72 -11.09
C LEU A 251 -12.38 1.03 -11.72
N PRO A 252 -13.24 0.01 -11.93
CA PRO A 252 -14.56 0.23 -12.50
C PRO A 252 -15.65 0.36 -11.40
N VAL A 253 -16.33 1.52 -11.38
CA VAL A 253 -17.79 1.72 -11.13
C VAL A 253 -18.37 1.71 -9.69
N VAL A 254 -19.32 2.64 -9.42
CA VAL A 254 -20.65 2.36 -8.79
C VAL A 254 -21.77 3.23 -9.44
N ARG A 255 -22.89 2.59 -9.82
CA ARG A 255 -24.17 3.20 -10.23
C ARG A 255 -24.91 3.81 -9.02
N ARG A 256 -25.63 4.92 -9.23
CA ARG A 256 -26.80 5.24 -8.39
C ARG A 256 -27.78 4.07 -8.38
N PRO A 257 -28.28 3.58 -7.24
CA PRO A 257 -29.60 2.99 -7.22
C PRO A 257 -30.59 4.10 -7.59
N SER A 258 -31.33 3.90 -8.67
CA SER A 258 -32.45 4.77 -9.07
C SER A 258 -33.35 4.95 -7.84
N ARG A 259 -33.46 6.18 -7.33
CA ARG A 259 -34.58 6.58 -6.49
C ARG A 259 -35.66 7.18 -7.38
#